data_AF-A0A535SKQ1-F1
#
_entry.id   AF-A0A535SKQ1-F1
#
_cell.length_a   1.000
_cell.length_b   1.000
_cell.length_c   1.000
_cell.angle_alpha   90.00
_cell.angle_beta   90.00
_cell.angle_gamma   90.00
#
_symmetry.space_group_name_H-M   'P 1'
#
loop_
_entity.id
_entity.type
_entity.pdbx_description
1 polymer ?
#
loop_
_entity_poly.entity_id
_entity_poly.type
_entity_poly.pdbx_seq_one_letter_code
_entity_poly.pdbx_strand_id
1 'polypeptide(L)' 'MDQLINMISERTGISEDQARQATEMVIGFLKDRLPAPIASQLDNVMSGQAAGNPTDQSKKGLGGLGDLFG' A
#
# COMPACT_ATOMS: atom_id res chain seq x y z
N MET A 1 6.21 -3.17 -2.20
CA MET A 1 6.69 -2.91 -3.58
C MET A 1 7.61 -4.04 -4.04
N ASP A 2 8.68 -4.33 -3.32
CA ASP A 2 9.71 -5.28 -3.78
C ASP A 2 9.20 -6.72 -3.99
N GLN A 3 8.31 -7.21 -3.13
CA GLN A 3 7.67 -8.53 -3.35
C GLN A 3 6.85 -8.60 -4.64
N LEU A 4 6.19 -7.51 -5.04
CA LEU A 4 5.40 -7.47 -6.28
C LEU A 4 6.33 -7.44 -7.50
N ILE A 5 7.41 -6.67 -7.42
CA ILE A 5 8.45 -6.58 -8.45
C ILE A 5 9.10 -7.95 -8.67
N ASN A 6 9.49 -8.64 -7.59
CA ASN A 6 10.06 -9.99 -7.68
C ASN A 6 9.07 -10.98 -8.29
N MET A 7 7.81 -10.95 -7.87
CA MET A 7 6.78 -11.83 -8.44
C MET A 7 6.59 -11.58 -9.94
N ILE A 8 6.58 -10.32 -10.39
CA ILE A 8 6.44 -9.98 -11.80
C ILE A 8 7.68 -10.43 -12.57
N SER A 9 8.88 -10.15 -12.06
CA SER A 9 10.16 -10.58 -12.63
C SER A 9 10.20 -12.10 -12.81
N GLU A 10 9.91 -12.86 -11.74
CA GLU A 10 9.91 -14.34 -11.76
C GLU A 10 8.87 -14.92 -12.73
N ARG A 11 7.68 -14.31 -12.83
CA ARG A 11 6.57 -14.83 -13.64
C ARG A 11 6.67 -14.46 -15.11
N THR A 12 7.32 -13.34 -15.44
CA THR A 12 7.37 -12.80 -16.81
C THR A 12 8.76 -12.89 -17.43
N GLY A 13 9.80 -13.14 -16.62
CA GLY A 13 11.19 -13.23 -17.07
C GLY A 13 11.84 -11.90 -17.43
N ILE A 14 11.23 -10.77 -17.06
CA ILE A 14 11.77 -9.43 -17.29
C ILE A 14 12.73 -9.02 -16.17
N SER A 15 13.57 -8.01 -16.40
CA SER A 15 14.48 -7.52 -15.35
C SER A 15 13.70 -6.84 -14.20
N GLU A 16 14.29 -6.79 -13.00
CA GLU A 16 13.68 -6.09 -11.86
C GLU A 16 13.38 -4.62 -12.17
N ASP A 17 14.24 -3.94 -12.94
CA ASP A 17 14.02 -2.56 -13.39
C ASP A 17 12.78 -2.43 -14.29
N GLN A 18 12.60 -3.38 -15.21
CA GLN A 18 11.41 -3.44 -16.07
C GLN A 18 10.15 -3.80 -15.25
N ALA A 19 10.26 -4.71 -14.30
CA ALA A 19 9.18 -5.08 -13.40
C ALA A 19 8.76 -3.92 -12.49
N ARG A 20 9.71 -3.10 -12.03
CA ARG A 20 9.46 -1.86 -11.28
C ARG A 20 8.66 -0.87 -12.11
N GLN A 21 9.10 -0.59 -13.33
CA GLN A 21 8.38 0.32 -14.24
C GLN A 21 6.97 -0.18 -14.56
N ALA A 22 6.81 -1.48 -14.80
CA ALA A 22 5.50 -2.09 -15.04
C ALA A 22 4.58 -1.95 -13.82
N THR A 23 5.11 -2.19 -12.62
CA THR A 23 4.38 -2.04 -11.35
C THR A 23 3.89 -0.61 -11.16
N GLU A 24 4.78 0.37 -11.32
CA GLU A 24 4.45 1.80 -11.17
C GLU A 24 3.39 2.26 -12.18
N MET A 25 3.46 1.79 -13.44
CA MET A 25 2.47 2.09 -14.46
C MET A 25 1.08 1.54 -14.10
N VAL A 26 1.00 0.30 -13.62
CA VAL A 26 -0.26 -0.32 -13.19
C VAL A 26 -0.84 0.40 -11.98
N ILE A 27 -0.01 0.76 -11.01
CA ILE A 27 -0.45 1.53 -9.84
C ILE A 27 -0.99 2.90 -10.27
N GLY A 28 -0.29 3.61 -11.16
CA GLY A 28 -0.75 4.89 -11.70
C GLY A 28 -2.12 4.75 -12.36
N PHE A 29 -2.28 3.74 -13.23
CA PHE A 29 -3.55 3.45 -13.86
C PHE A 29 -4.67 3.14 -12.86
N LEU A 30 -4.39 2.36 -11.81
CA LEU A 30 -5.36 2.05 -10.75
C LEU A 30 -5.73 3.31 -9.97
N LYS A 31 -4.78 4.18 -9.63
CA LYS A 31 -5.06 5.45 -8.94
C LYS A 31 -5.95 6.37 -9.77
N ASP A 32 -5.74 6.42 -11.08
CA ASP A 32 -6.55 7.24 -12.00
C ASP A 32 -7.98 6.69 -12.15
N ARG A 33 -8.17 5.38 -11.96
CA ARG A 33 -9.48 4.72 -12.08
C ARG A 33 -10.22 4.53 -10.76
N LEU A 34 -9.53 4.62 -9.63
CA LEU A 34 -10.11 4.44 -8.31
C LEU A 34 -10.56 5.80 -7.74
N PRO A 35 -11.76 5.91 -7.15
CA PRO A 35 -12.17 7.09 -6.40
C PRO A 35 -11.17 7.44 -5.30
N ALA A 36 -10.98 8.74 -5.04
CA ALA A 36 -10.00 9.27 -4.09
C ALA A 36 -9.91 8.56 -2.71
N PRO A 37 -11.01 8.08 -2.10
CA PRO A 37 -10.94 7.32 -0.83
C PRO A 37 -10.19 5.99 -0.96
N ILE A 38 -10.29 5.32 -2.10
CA ILE A 38 -9.70 3.99 -2.33
C ILE A 38 -8.23 4.13 -2.75
N ALA A 39 -7.91 5.12 -3.58
CA ALA A 39 -6.53 5.41 -3.96
C ALA A 39 -5.64 5.69 -2.73
N SER A 40 -6.18 6.43 -1.75
CA SER A 40 -5.49 6.72 -0.48
C SER A 40 -5.22 5.45 0.36
N GLN A 41 -6.14 4.48 0.33
CA GLN A 41 -5.95 3.19 1.02
C GLN A 41 -4.89 2.32 0.32
N LEU A 42 -4.86 2.31 -1.01
CA LEU A 42 -3.85 1.60 -1.79
C LEU A 42 -2.45 2.14 -1.50
N ASP A 43 -2.30 3.47 -1.38
CA ASP A 43 -1.04 4.09 -0.99
C ASP A 43 -0.60 3.71 0.43
N ASN A 44 -1.52 3.61 1.38
CA ASN A 44 -1.20 3.15 2.75
C ASN A 44 -0.73 1.69 2.77
N VAL A 45 -1.30 0.83 1.91
CA VAL A 45 -0.86 -0.57 1.79
C VAL A 45 0.50 -0.65 1.11
N MET A 46 0.71 0.09 0.02
CA MET A 46 1.95 0.06 -0.74
C MET A 46 3.14 0.69 -0.03
N SER A 47 2.92 1.76 0.73
CA SER A 47 3.94 2.43 1.55
C SER A 47 4.37 1.61 2.77
N GLY A 48 3.77 0.43 2.95
CA GLY A 48 4.04 -0.41 4.11
C GLY A 48 3.42 0.12 5.40
N GLN A 49 2.57 1.14 5.37
CA GLN A 49 1.80 1.58 6.54
C GLN A 49 0.71 0.58 6.95
N ALA A 50 0.29 -0.31 6.05
CA ALA A 50 -0.48 -1.51 6.42
C ALA A 50 0.37 -2.65 7.01
N ALA A 51 1.71 -2.60 6.86
CA ALA A 51 2.65 -3.60 7.38
C ALA A 51 3.56 -3.06 8.51
N GLY A 52 3.43 -1.77 8.84
CA GLY A 52 4.10 -1.09 9.94
C GLY A 52 3.17 -1.03 11.13
N ASN A 53 3.22 -2.07 11.96
CA ASN A 53 2.59 -2.18 13.28
C ASN A 53 1.12 -1.67 13.35
N PRO A 54 0.10 -2.56 13.31
CA PRO A 54 -1.28 -2.19 13.68
C PRO A 54 -1.35 -1.50 15.06
N THR A 55 -0.31 -1.59 15.87
CA THR A 55 -0.17 -0.94 17.15
C THR A 55 -0.26 0.59 17.12
N ASP A 56 0.25 1.33 16.12
CA ASP A 56 0.30 2.82 16.23
C ASP A 56 -0.97 3.53 15.76
N GLN A 57 -1.58 3.08 14.65
CA GLN A 57 -2.84 3.68 14.18
C GLN A 57 -4.04 3.22 15.04
N SER A 58 -4.01 1.97 15.52
CA SER A 58 -5.05 1.46 16.44
C SER A 58 -4.94 2.09 17.82
N LYS A 59 -3.73 2.35 18.35
CA LYS A 59 -3.57 3.07 19.62
C LYS A 59 -4.07 4.52 19.54
N LYS A 60 -3.88 5.20 18.41
CA LYS A 60 -4.37 6.57 18.25
C LYS A 60 -5.90 6.62 18.11
N GLY A 61 -6.50 5.63 17.45
CA GLY A 61 -7.97 5.49 17.35
C GLY A 61 -8.64 5.02 18.65
N LEU A 62 -8.06 4.04 19.34
CA LEU A 62 -8.59 3.51 20.61
C LEU A 62 -8.25 4.40 21.81
N GLY A 63 -7.11 5.09 21.80
CA GLY A 63 -6.72 6.02 22.87
C GLY A 63 -7.64 7.23 22.94
N GLY A 64 -8.06 7.78 21.79
CA GLY A 64 -9.05 8.86 21.75
C GLY A 64 -10.46 8.42 22.17
N LEU A 65 -10.83 7.15 21.95
CA LEU A 65 -12.13 6.61 22.39
C LEU A 65 -12.14 6.25 23.88
N GLY A 66 -11.00 5.84 24.45
CA GLY A 66 -10.86 5.56 25.88
C GLY A 66 -11.02 6.80 26.76
N ASP A 67 -10.50 7.95 26.32
CA ASP A 67 -10.65 9.25 27.03
C ASP A 67 -12.06 9.87 26.90
N LEU A 68 -12.86 9.44 25.92
CA LEU A 68 -14.24 9.94 25.73
C LEU A 68 -15.28 9.13 26.50
N PHE A 69 -14.94 7.90 26.88
CA PHE A 69 -15.81 6.98 27.62
C PHE A 69 -15.38 6.78 29.08
N GLY A 70 -14.38 7.53 29.55
CA GLY A 70 -13.89 7.58 30.93
C GLY A 70 -14.41 8.79 31.70
#